data_AF-A0A6S7I413-F1
#
_entry.id   AF-A0A6S7I413-F1
#
_cell.length_a   1.000
_cell.length_b   1.000
_cell.length_c   1.000
_cell.angle_alpha   90.00
_cell.angle_beta   90.00
_cell.angle_gamma   90.00
#
_symmetry.space_group_name_H-M   'P 1'
#
loop_
_entity.id
_entity.type
_entity.pdbx_description
1 polymer ?
#
loop_
_entity_poly.entity_id
_entity_poly.type
_entity_poly.pdbx_seq_one_letter_code
_entity_poly.pdbx_strand_id
1 'polypeptide(L)'
;LGDTTILLELNDSSVYLHEEVLKTFPKLSDTGGYELLLHQRGGGENGGFHTIKPPLCSLRLKDVCGKAKIYVRPLQRNIPLDSFDDEIPEEENEVYV
;
A
#
# COMPACT_ATOMS: atom_id res chain seq x y z
N LEU A 1 2.57 4.56 6.59
CA LEU A 1 3.64 4.06 5.70
C LEU A 1 4.69 5.15 5.60
N GLY A 2 5.98 4.82 5.64
CA GLY A 2 7.08 5.80 5.56
C GLY A 2 7.61 5.98 4.13
N ASP A 3 8.53 6.92 3.95
CA ASP A 3 9.25 7.12 2.68
C ASP A 3 10.28 6.00 2.47
N THR A 4 10.32 5.42 1.27
CA THR A 4 11.27 4.37 0.89
C THR A 4 11.62 4.47 -0.60
N THR A 5 12.65 3.73 -1.03
CA THR A 5 13.06 3.60 -2.43
C THR A 5 13.00 2.13 -2.84
N ILE A 6 12.30 1.85 -3.92
CA ILE A 6 12.24 0.51 -4.54
C ILE A 6 13.02 0.60 -5.85
N LEU A 7 13.97 -0.32 -6.04
CA LEU A 7 14.73 -0.43 -7.28
C LEU A 7 13.99 -1.40 -8.20
N LEU A 8 13.73 -0.97 -9.43
CA LEU A 8 13.03 -1.75 -10.45
C LEU A 8 13.87 -1.78 -11.73
N GLU A 9 13.87 -2.91 -12.42
CA GLU A 9 14.43 -3.00 -13.77
C GLU A 9 13.48 -2.36 -14.79
N LEU A 10 14.05 -1.84 -15.87
CA LEU A 10 13.33 -0.98 -16.82
C LEU A 10 12.21 -1.73 -17.57
N ASN A 11 12.33 -3.04 -17.73
CA ASN A 11 11.43 -3.90 -18.49
C ASN A 11 10.59 -4.82 -17.61
N ASP A 12 10.48 -4.52 -16.32
CA ASP A 12 9.72 -5.36 -15.41
C ASP A 12 8.22 -5.29 -15.67
N SER A 13 7.57 -6.43 -15.41
CA SER A 13 6.13 -6.57 -15.47
C SER A 13 5.43 -5.88 -14.31
N SER A 14 4.13 -5.63 -14.44
CA SER A 14 3.32 -5.15 -13.31
C SER A 14 3.27 -6.13 -12.14
N VAL A 15 3.49 -7.41 -12.39
CA VAL A 15 3.52 -8.45 -11.34
C VAL A 15 4.77 -8.29 -10.47
N TYR A 16 5.93 -8.11 -11.09
CA TYR A 16 7.19 -7.89 -10.37
C TYR A 16 7.12 -6.62 -9.51
N LEU A 17 6.60 -5.52 -10.07
CA LEU A 17 6.39 -4.30 -9.29
C LEU A 17 5.47 -4.54 -8.09
N HIS A 18 4.39 -5.31 -8.27
CA HIS A 18 3.47 -5.63 -7.20
C HIS A 18 4.14 -6.42 -6.07
N GLU A 19 4.94 -7.42 -6.42
CA GLU A 19 5.71 -8.21 -5.47
C GLU A 19 6.70 -7.35 -4.67
N GLU A 20 7.44 -6.45 -5.33
CA GLU A 20 8.40 -5.57 -4.65
C GLU A 20 7.72 -4.56 -3.71
N VAL A 21 6.55 -4.05 -4.09
CA VAL A 21 5.75 -3.16 -3.21
C VAL A 21 5.26 -3.93 -1.99
N LEU A 22 4.75 -5.16 -2.16
CA LEU A 22 4.28 -5.98 -1.04
C LEU A 22 5.42 -6.47 -0.14
N LYS A 23 6.61 -6.79 -0.70
CA LYS A 23 7.80 -7.10 0.11
C LYS A 23 8.18 -5.92 1.01
N THR A 24 8.05 -4.71 0.48
CA THR A 24 8.37 -3.48 1.23
C THR A 24 7.28 -3.13 2.25
N PHE A 25 6.02 -3.36 1.90
CA PHE A 25 4.86 -3.01 2.71
C PHE A 25 3.88 -4.18 2.82
N PRO A 26 4.21 -5.22 3.61
CA PRO A 26 3.43 -6.46 3.66
C PRO A 26 1.99 -6.24 4.10
N LYS A 27 1.74 -5.31 5.03
CA LYS A 27 0.39 -4.99 5.53
C LYS A 27 -0.59 -4.53 4.44
N LEU A 28 -0.11 -4.15 3.26
CA LEU A 28 -0.98 -3.78 2.14
C LEU A 28 -1.79 -4.98 1.62
N SER A 29 -1.27 -6.21 1.68
CA SER A 29 -2.04 -7.40 1.29
C SER A 29 -3.27 -7.58 2.16
N ASP A 30 -3.11 -7.36 3.47
CA ASP A 30 -4.14 -7.60 4.48
C ASP A 30 -5.30 -6.60 4.36
N THR A 31 -5.00 -5.40 3.86
CA THR A 31 -5.99 -4.34 3.64
C THR A 31 -6.74 -4.47 2.31
N GLY A 32 -6.45 -5.47 1.49
CA GLY A 32 -7.08 -5.67 0.18
C GLY A 32 -6.37 -4.99 -0.98
N GLY A 33 -5.12 -4.59 -0.79
CA GLY A 33 -4.26 -4.03 -1.82
C GLY A 33 -3.99 -2.53 -1.64
N TYR A 34 -3.59 -1.89 -2.74
CA TYR A 34 -3.18 -0.50 -2.73
C TYR A 34 -3.40 0.17 -4.09
N GLU A 35 -3.41 1.50 -4.08
CA GLU A 35 -3.37 2.34 -5.27
C GLU A 35 -2.07 3.15 -5.30
N LEU A 36 -1.54 3.36 -6.50
CA LEU A 36 -0.43 4.28 -6.74
C LEU A 36 -0.98 5.63 -7.19
N LEU A 37 -0.49 6.69 -6.57
CA LEU A 37 -0.93 8.05 -6.78
C LEU A 37 0.26 8.92 -7.20
N LEU A 38 0.00 9.86 -8.11
CA LEU A 38 0.92 10.94 -8.47
C LEU A 38 0.35 12.27 -7.96
N HIS A 39 1.17 13.04 -7.25
CA HIS A 39 0.80 14.38 -6.83
C HIS A 39 1.25 15.42 -7.87
N GLN A 40 0.31 16.08 -8.53
CA GLN A 40 0.58 17.15 -9.49
C GLN A 40 0.54 18.51 -8.78
N ARG A 41 1.62 19.28 -8.93
CA ARG A 41 1.73 20.66 -8.43
C ARG A 41 1.04 21.60 -9.42
N GLY A 42 0.02 22.31 -8.96
CA GLY A 42 -0.72 23.30 -9.75
C GLY A 42 -1.97 23.77 -9.01
N GLY A 43 -2.45 24.97 -9.33
CA GLY A 43 -3.77 25.44 -8.88
C GLY A 43 -4.84 25.09 -9.92
N GLY A 44 -6.04 24.73 -9.46
CA GLY A 44 -7.19 24.37 -10.30
C GLY A 44 -7.55 22.90 -10.26
N GLU A 45 -8.44 22.47 -11.17
CA GLU A 45 -9.06 21.13 -11.18
C GLU A 45 -8.06 19.98 -11.39
N ASN A 46 -6.88 20.26 -11.94
CA ASN A 46 -5.83 19.27 -12.18
C ASN A 46 -4.77 19.20 -11.06
N GLY A 47 -4.90 20.02 -10.01
CA GLY A 47 -4.01 19.97 -8.86
C GLY A 47 -4.35 18.83 -7.90
N GLY A 48 -3.35 18.25 -7.24
CA GLY A 48 -3.55 17.25 -6.18
C GLY A 48 -3.17 15.83 -6.58
N PHE A 49 -3.77 14.85 -5.89
CA PHE A 49 -3.46 13.42 -6.05
C PHE A 49 -4.31 12.78 -7.13
N HIS A 50 -3.62 12.09 -8.05
CA HIS A 50 -4.24 11.39 -9.18
C HIS A 50 -3.83 9.92 -9.19
N THR A 51 -4.80 9.02 -9.37
CA THR A 51 -4.53 7.58 -9.49
C THR A 51 -3.80 7.28 -10.79
N ILE A 52 -2.69 6.57 -10.67
CA ILE A 52 -1.95 6.04 -11.81
C ILE A 52 -2.69 4.81 -12.33
N LYS A 53 -3.24 4.92 -13.53
CA LYS A 53 -4.00 3.81 -14.14
C LYS A 53 -3.05 2.70 -14.63
N PRO A 54 -3.49 1.43 -14.57
CA PRO A 54 -2.78 0.32 -15.20
C PRO A 54 -2.48 0.58 -16.69
N PRO A 55 -1.42 -0.03 -17.24
CA PRO A 55 -0.53 -1.02 -16.61
C PRO A 55 0.52 -0.38 -15.69
N LEU A 56 0.73 -0.97 -14.52
CA LEU A 56 1.70 -0.50 -13.51
C LEU A 56 3.08 -1.15 -13.72
N CYS A 57 3.66 -1.00 -14.91
CA CYS A 57 5.03 -1.45 -15.19
C CYS A 57 6.05 -0.33 -15.01
N SER A 58 7.32 -0.68 -14.82
CA SER A 58 8.42 0.26 -14.56
C SER A 58 8.53 1.34 -15.63
N LEU A 59 8.44 0.95 -16.91
CA LEU A 59 8.50 1.88 -18.04
C LEU A 59 7.37 2.91 -17.97
N ARG A 60 6.13 2.46 -17.74
CA ARG A 60 4.96 3.35 -17.65
C ARG A 60 5.05 4.30 -16.46
N LEU A 61 5.51 3.83 -15.31
CA LEU A 61 5.70 4.68 -14.13
C LEU A 61 6.78 5.73 -14.37
N LYS A 62 7.87 5.36 -15.04
CA LYS A 62 8.91 6.31 -15.44
C LYS A 62 8.38 7.38 -16.38
N ASP A 63 7.55 7.01 -17.35
CA ASP A 63 6.97 7.95 -18.32
C ASP A 63 5.96 8.91 -17.67
N VAL A 64 5.11 8.40 -16.79
CA VAL A 64 4.02 9.18 -16.17
C VAL A 64 4.53 10.03 -15.00
N CYS A 65 5.40 9.47 -14.17
CA CYS A 65 5.85 10.13 -12.93
C CYS A 65 7.15 10.89 -13.14
N GLY A 66 7.97 10.52 -14.13
CA GLY A 66 9.28 11.12 -14.36
C GLY A 66 10.16 11.02 -13.11
N LYS A 67 10.46 12.18 -12.51
CA LYS A 67 11.26 12.31 -11.28
C LYS A 67 10.41 12.56 -10.02
N ALA A 68 9.08 12.44 -10.12
CA ALA A 68 8.18 12.68 -9.01
C ALA A 68 8.15 11.51 -8.01
N LYS A 69 7.77 11.81 -6.77
CA LYS A 69 7.46 10.77 -5.77
C LYS A 69 6.13 10.11 -6.12
N ILE A 70 6.10 8.78 -6.05
CA ILE A 70 4.88 7.97 -6.14
C ILE A 70 4.37 7.75 -4.72
N TYR A 71 3.08 7.98 -4.52
CA TYR A 71 2.42 7.80 -3.23
C TYR A 71 1.63 6.50 -3.24
N VAL A 72 1.67 5.76 -2.15
CA VAL A 72 0.92 4.50 -1.98
C VAL A 72 -0.23 4.74 -1.02
N ARG A 73 -1.46 4.46 -1.47
CA ARG A 73 -2.66 4.49 -0.62
C ARG A 73 -3.17 3.07 -0.43
N PRO A 74 -3.24 2.54 0.80
CA PRO A 74 -3.91 1.27 1.08
C PRO A 74 -5.38 1.35 0.69
N LEU A 75 -5.90 0.30 0.07
CA LEU A 75 -7.34 0.14 -0.08
C LEU A 75 -7.92 -0.19 1.30
N GLN A 76 -9.08 0.37 1.64
CA GLN A 76 -9.75 0.01 2.89
C GLN A 76 -10.73 -1.12 2.59
N ARG A 77 -10.35 -2.37 2.90
CA ARG A 77 -11.34 -3.44 3.05
C ARG A 77 -11.83 -3.50 4.49
N ASN A 78 -13.13 -3.74 4.65
CA ASN A 78 -13.69 -4.13 5.93
C ASN A 78 -13.07 -5.48 6.30
N ILE A 79 -12.32 -5.50 7.39
CA ILE A 79 -11.82 -6.74 7.98
C ILE A 79 -12.99 -7.32 8.77
N PRO A 80 -13.48 -8.54 8.48
CA PRO A 80 -14.47 -9.18 9.34
C PRO A 80 -13.88 -9.36 10.73
N LEU A 81 -14.61 -8.96 11.77
CA LEU A 81 -14.15 -8.99 13.16
C LEU A 81 -13.99 -10.41 13.73
N ASP A 82 -14.42 -11.42 12.99
CA ASP A 82 -14.49 -12.82 13.45
C ASP A 82 -13.14 -13.55 13.43
N SER A 83 -12.04 -12.91 13.02
CA SER A 83 -10.71 -13.53 12.93
C SER A 83 -9.74 -13.13 14.06
N PHE A 84 -10.22 -12.42 15.08
CA PHE A 84 -9.47 -12.17 16.31
C PHE A 84 -9.84 -13.23 17.33
N ASP A 85 -9.26 -14.43 17.20
CA ASP A 85 -9.18 -15.40 18.30
C ASP A 85 -8.14 -14.87 19.31
N ASP A 86 -8.50 -13.80 20.03
CA ASP A 86 -7.81 -13.43 21.25
C ASP A 86 -8.21 -14.46 22.33
N GLU A 87 -7.47 -15.57 22.40
CA GLU A 87 -7.42 -16.42 23.60
C GLU A 87 -6.90 -15.55 24.76
N ILE A 88 -7.81 -14.86 25.45
CA ILE A 88 -7.53 -14.25 26.75
C ILE A 88 -7.40 -15.43 27.74
N PRO A 89 -6.22 -15.71 28.32
CA PRO A 89 -6.13 -16.69 29.38
C PRO A 89 -6.91 -16.14 30.58
N GLU A 90 -7.92 -16.86 31.04
CA GLU A 90 -8.64 -16.51 32.28
C GLU A 90 -7.64 -16.54 33.44
N GLU A 91 -7.29 -15.37 33.99
CA GLU A 91 -6.58 -15.30 35.27
C GLU A 91 -7.53 -15.79 36.38
N GLU A 92 -7.23 -16.96 36.95
CA GLU A 92 -7.90 -17.48 38.15
C GLU A 92 -7.66 -16.53 39.33
N ASN A 93 -8.67 -15.73 39.69
CA ASN A 93 -8.67 -14.98 40.93
C ASN A 93 -8.96 -15.93 42.11
N GLU A 94 -7.92 -16.37 42.80
CA GLU A 94 -8.04 -17.01 44.12
C GLU A 94 -8.69 -16.04 45.11
N VAL A 95 -9.90 -16.38 45.57
CA VAL A 95 -10.58 -15.70 46.67
C VAL A 95 -9.97 -16.17 47.99
N TYR A 96 -9.19 -15.32 48.66
CA TYR A 96 -8.82 -15.53 50.05
C TYR A 96 -9.99 -15.12 50.96
N VAL A 97 -10.50 -16.11 51.72
CA VAL A 97 -11.60 -16.03 52.70
C VAL A 97 -11.16 -15.37 54.00
#